data_AF-A0A961GHR8-F1
#
_entry.id   AF-A0A961GHR8-F1
#
_cell.length_a   1.000
_cell.length_b   1.000
_cell.length_c   1.000
_cell.angle_alpha   90.00
_cell.angle_beta   90.00
_cell.angle_gamma   90.00
#
_symmetry.space_group_name_H-M   'P 1'
#
loop_
_entity.id
_entity.type
_entity.pdbx_description
1 polymer ?
#
loop_
_entity_poly.entity_id
_entity_poly.type
_entity_poly.pdbx_seq_one_letter_code
_entity_poly.pdbx_strand_id
1 'polypeptide(L)'
;MPTILRAPERLSAAQRKTTTTLYLAGPIDGGGGAGGSWRDEVIDACDDLDITIIDQRNDRWPGLDAGSPGRRGAYDWQCASAYDADVVVVWVPDGSHAPTALMLL
;
A
#
# COMPACT_ATOMS: atom_id res chain seq x y z
N MET A 1 -15.67 0.54 9.79
CA MET A 1 -15.02 -0.64 9.20
C MET A 1 -14.47 -0.24 7.86
N PRO A 2 -13.13 -0.19 7.73
CA PRO A 2 -12.49 0.30 6.52
C PRO A 2 -12.69 -0.68 5.37
N THR A 3 -12.77 -0.15 4.17
CA THR A 3 -12.67 -0.95 2.94
C THR A 3 -11.19 -1.18 2.64
N ILE A 4 -10.77 -2.43 2.42
CA ILE A 4 -9.38 -2.74 2.06
C ILE A 4 -9.30 -2.96 0.54
N LEU A 5 -8.63 -2.05 -0.17
CA LEU A 5 -8.34 -2.18 -1.59
C LEU A 5 -6.96 -2.79 -1.78
N ARG A 6 -6.92 -3.96 -2.42
CA ARG A 6 -5.67 -4.68 -2.72
C ARG A 6 -5.25 -4.44 -4.16
N ALA A 7 -3.95 -4.39 -4.39
CA ALA A 7 -3.45 -4.43 -5.75
C ALA A 7 -3.92 -5.70 -6.50
N PRO A 8 -4.24 -5.63 -7.81
CA PRO A 8 -4.09 -4.49 -8.71
C PRO A 8 -5.38 -3.66 -8.86
N GLU A 9 -6.34 -3.84 -7.95
CA GLU A 9 -7.64 -3.16 -8.02
C GLU A 9 -7.46 -1.64 -7.92
N ARG A 10 -8.44 -0.89 -8.44
CA ARG A 10 -8.43 0.58 -8.41
C ARG A 10 -9.82 1.09 -8.09
N LEU A 11 -9.85 2.20 -7.36
CA LEU A 11 -11.07 2.98 -7.23
C LEU A 11 -11.44 3.61 -8.56
N SER A 12 -12.72 3.57 -8.90
CA SER A 12 -13.28 4.41 -9.95
C SER A 12 -13.17 5.90 -9.58
N ALA A 13 -13.28 6.78 -10.57
CA ALA A 13 -13.31 8.22 -10.34
C ALA A 13 -14.48 8.67 -9.45
N ALA A 14 -15.60 7.95 -9.44
CA ALA A 14 -16.72 8.23 -8.56
C ALA A 14 -16.41 7.84 -7.11
N GLN A 15 -15.86 6.63 -6.89
CA GLN A 15 -15.48 6.16 -5.55
C GLN A 15 -14.43 7.06 -4.90
N ARG A 16 -13.41 7.51 -5.65
CA ARG A 16 -12.38 8.43 -5.13
C ARG A 16 -12.95 9.75 -4.60
N LYS A 17 -14.10 10.21 -5.10
CA LYS A 17 -14.70 11.48 -4.65
C LYS A 17 -15.50 11.34 -3.35
N THR A 18 -15.83 10.12 -2.95
CA THR A 18 -16.77 9.85 -1.85
C THR A 18 -16.14 9.12 -0.68
N THR A 19 -14.89 8.68 -0.79
CA THR A 19 -14.16 7.97 0.27
C THR A 19 -12.85 8.69 0.56
N THR A 20 -12.49 8.79 1.83
CA THR A 20 -11.13 9.17 2.22
C THR A 20 -10.22 7.96 2.08
N THR A 21 -9.05 8.16 1.48
CA THR A 21 -8.11 7.10 1.13
C THR A 21 -6.82 7.17 1.94
N LEU A 22 -6.37 6.01 2.42
CA LEU A 22 -5.14 5.83 3.20
C LEU A 22 -4.21 4.85 2.48
N TYR A 23 -3.10 5.30 1.91
CA TYR A 23 -2.11 4.44 1.27
C TYR A 23 -1.02 3.97 2.25
N LEU A 24 -0.72 2.67 2.24
CA LEU A 24 0.31 2.07 3.11
C LEU A 24 1.64 1.88 2.36
N ALA A 25 2.51 2.88 2.44
CA ALA A 25 3.85 2.88 1.85
C ALA A 25 4.89 2.29 2.83
N GLY A 26 5.62 1.26 2.38
CA GLY A 26 6.63 0.61 3.22
C GLY A 26 6.90 -0.82 2.76
N PRO A 27 7.87 -1.52 3.37
CA PRO A 27 8.10 -2.93 3.13
C PRO A 27 6.82 -3.77 3.27
N ILE A 28 6.65 -4.77 2.40
CA ILE A 28 5.57 -5.76 2.52
C ILE A 28 5.92 -6.76 3.62
N ASP A 29 7.15 -7.24 3.61
CA ASP A 29 7.70 -8.20 4.56
C ASP A 29 8.46 -7.44 5.66
N GLY A 30 7.73 -6.76 6.54
CA GLY A 30 8.29 -5.90 7.59
C GLY A 30 8.16 -6.43 9.03
N GLY A 31 7.34 -7.45 9.25
CA GLY A 31 7.01 -7.95 10.60
C GLY A 31 7.34 -9.42 10.75
N GLY A 32 8.62 -9.78 10.69
CA GLY A 32 9.10 -11.17 10.84
C GLY A 32 9.23 -11.64 12.30
N GLY A 33 8.65 -10.92 13.27
CA GLY A 33 8.62 -11.31 14.67
C GLY A 33 7.25 -11.85 15.09
N ALA A 34 7.10 -12.23 16.35
CA ALA A 34 5.85 -12.76 16.93
C ALA A 34 4.65 -11.77 16.91
N GLY A 35 4.81 -10.56 16.37
CA GLY A 35 3.86 -9.45 16.42
C GLY A 35 2.98 -9.23 15.18
N GLY A 36 3.09 -10.03 14.12
CA GLY A 36 2.33 -9.80 12.88
C GLY A 36 2.92 -8.69 12.00
N SER A 37 2.20 -8.33 10.92
CA SER A 37 2.65 -7.28 9.99
C SER A 37 2.22 -5.89 10.47
N TRP A 38 3.12 -4.90 10.43
CA TRP A 38 2.78 -3.49 10.70
C TRP A 38 1.58 -2.99 9.88
N ARG A 39 1.38 -3.55 8.68
CA ARG A 39 0.24 -3.22 7.81
C ARG A 39 -1.07 -3.65 8.45
N ASP A 40 -1.08 -4.83 9.05
CA ASP A 40 -2.24 -5.36 9.75
C ASP A 40 -2.50 -4.55 11.02
N GLU A 41 -1.45 -4.16 11.76
CA GLU A 41 -1.59 -3.26 12.92
C GLU A 41 -2.23 -1.90 12.55
N VAL A 42 -1.84 -1.29 11.42
CA VAL A 42 -2.45 -0.04 10.94
C VAL A 42 -3.90 -0.26 10.49
N ILE A 43 -4.19 -1.38 9.82
CA ILE A 43 -5.55 -1.72 9.40
C ILE A 43 -6.45 -1.91 10.62
N ASP A 44 -5.99 -2.65 11.62
CA ASP A 44 -6.73 -2.92 12.86
C ASP A 44 -6.95 -1.63 13.65
N ALA A 45 -5.95 -0.74 13.70
CA ALA A 45 -6.08 0.57 14.36
C ALA A 45 -7.05 1.53 13.66
N CYS A 46 -7.49 1.22 12.43
CA CYS A 46 -8.45 2.00 11.65
C CYS A 46 -9.82 1.33 11.55
N ASP A 47 -10.10 0.29 12.34
CA ASP A 47 -11.30 -0.54 12.22
C ASP A 47 -12.63 0.23 12.38
N ASP A 48 -12.61 1.30 13.17
CA ASP A 48 -13.73 2.17 13.48
C ASP A 48 -13.94 3.30 12.45
N LEU A 49 -13.00 3.50 11.52
CA LEU A 49 -13.05 4.54 10.52
C LEU A 49 -13.85 4.11 9.26
N ASP A 50 -14.45 5.10 8.60
CA ASP A 50 -15.10 4.96 7.28
C ASP A 50 -14.15 5.48 6.18
N ILE A 51 -13.12 4.68 5.90
CA ILE A 51 -12.07 5.00 4.93
C ILE A 51 -11.79 3.82 4.01
N THR A 52 -11.13 4.09 2.89
CA THR A 52 -10.53 3.05 2.05
C THR A 52 -9.02 2.97 2.29
N ILE A 53 -8.56 1.85 2.85
CA ILE A 53 -7.14 1.55 3.00
C ILE A 53 -6.62 0.89 1.72
N ILE A 54 -5.62 1.50 1.10
CA ILE A 54 -4.95 1.01 -0.10
C ILE A 54 -3.68 0.26 0.33
N ASP A 55 -3.71 -1.07 0.19
CA ASP A 55 -2.60 -1.94 0.55
C ASP A 55 -2.00 -2.63 -0.69
N GLN A 56 -0.74 -2.33 -0.95
CA GLN A 56 0.02 -2.78 -2.12
C GLN A 56 0.34 -4.30 -2.14
N ARG A 57 0.02 -5.07 -1.09
CA ARG A 57 0.21 -6.53 -1.08
C ARG A 57 -0.49 -7.19 -2.27
N ASN A 58 0.25 -8.01 -3.03
CA ASN A 58 -0.23 -8.79 -4.15
C ASN A 58 0.64 -10.03 -4.37
N ASP A 59 0.02 -11.21 -4.39
CA ASP A 59 0.71 -12.51 -4.46
C ASP A 59 1.51 -12.72 -5.76
N ARG A 60 1.17 -12.00 -6.84
CA ARG A 60 1.81 -12.17 -8.15
C ARG A 60 3.06 -11.32 -8.29
N TRP A 61 3.14 -10.18 -7.59
CA TRP A 61 4.20 -9.21 -7.80
C TRP A 61 5.62 -9.71 -7.51
N PRO A 62 5.87 -10.51 -6.45
CA PRO A 62 7.21 -11.04 -6.18
C PRO A 62 7.77 -11.92 -7.31
N GLY A 63 6.91 -12.56 -8.09
CA GLY A 63 7.30 -13.43 -9.21
C GLY A 63 7.53 -12.70 -10.54
N LEU A 64 7.44 -11.37 -10.58
CA LEU A 64 7.57 -10.61 -11.82
C LEU A 64 9.05 -10.39 -12.20
N ASP A 65 9.39 -10.74 -13.43
CA ASP A 65 10.74 -10.58 -13.98
C ASP A 65 11.18 -9.10 -13.98
N ALA A 66 12.46 -8.88 -13.71
CA ALA A 66 13.09 -7.57 -13.83
C ALA A 66 12.96 -7.03 -15.26
N GLY A 67 12.54 -5.77 -15.40
CA GLY A 67 12.34 -5.13 -16.71
C GLY A 67 11.08 -5.54 -17.45
N SER A 68 10.29 -6.48 -16.93
CA SER A 68 9.04 -6.91 -17.57
C SER A 68 7.98 -5.80 -17.57
N PRO A 69 7.06 -5.80 -18.57
CA PRO A 69 5.89 -4.92 -18.54
C PRO A 69 5.04 -5.11 -17.27
N GLY A 70 4.97 -6.33 -16.74
CA GLY A 70 4.27 -6.62 -15.49
C GLY A 70 4.88 -5.89 -14.30
N ARG A 71 6.21 -5.95 -14.14
CA ARG A 71 6.89 -5.26 -13.03
C ARG A 71 6.80 -3.74 -13.15
N ARG A 72 6.85 -3.20 -14.37
CA ARG A 72 6.56 -1.79 -14.63
C ARG A 72 5.13 -1.43 -14.22
N GLY A 73 4.15 -2.22 -14.63
CA GLY A 73 2.74 -1.98 -14.27
C GLY A 73 2.48 -2.05 -12.75
N ALA A 74 3.18 -2.93 -12.03
CA ALA A 74 3.12 -2.97 -10.56
C ALA A 74 3.67 -1.68 -9.93
N TYR A 75 4.79 -1.17 -10.44
CA TYR A 75 5.37 0.09 -9.99
C TYR A 75 4.48 1.29 -10.33
N ASP A 76 3.98 1.36 -11.57
CA ASP A 76 3.06 2.42 -12.00
C ASP A 76 1.76 2.41 -11.18
N TRP A 77 1.29 1.23 -10.76
CA TRP A 77 0.18 1.10 -9.83
C TRP A 77 0.51 1.71 -8.47
N GLN A 78 1.67 1.40 -7.89
CA GLN A 78 2.10 1.95 -6.60
C GLN A 78 2.21 3.47 -6.64
N CYS A 79 2.89 4.02 -7.65
CA CYS A 79 3.03 5.47 -7.82
C CYS A 79 1.67 6.17 -7.97
N ALA A 80 0.80 5.67 -8.85
CA ALA A 80 -0.50 6.28 -9.07
C ALA A 80 -1.40 6.21 -7.82
N SER A 81 -1.38 5.07 -7.12
CA SER A 81 -2.18 4.89 -5.90
C SER A 81 -1.70 5.75 -4.75
N ALA A 82 -0.38 5.91 -4.58
CA ALA A 82 0.18 6.81 -3.56
C ALA A 82 -0.10 8.28 -3.89
N TYR A 83 0.04 8.68 -5.16
CA TYR A 83 -0.20 10.05 -5.61
C TYR A 83 -1.67 10.46 -5.46
N ASP A 84 -2.61 9.56 -5.76
CA ASP A 84 -4.05 9.82 -5.68
C ASP A 84 -4.61 9.75 -4.25
N ALA A 85 -3.84 9.26 -3.27
CA ALA A 85 -4.33 9.05 -1.91
C ALA A 85 -4.43 10.36 -1.12
N ASP A 86 -5.46 10.49 -0.28
CA ASP A 86 -5.64 11.64 0.59
C ASP A 86 -4.59 11.66 1.71
N VAL A 87 -4.24 10.47 2.22
CA VAL A 87 -3.22 10.28 3.25
C VAL A 87 -2.28 9.15 2.84
N VAL A 88 -0.98 9.39 2.96
CA VAL A 88 0.07 8.39 2.76
C VAL A 88 0.75 8.12 4.09
N VAL A 89 0.66 6.88 4.59
CA VAL A 89 1.44 6.42 5.74
C VAL A 89 2.72 5.79 5.22
N VAL A 90 3.85 6.38 5.58
CA VAL A 90 5.18 5.84 5.26
C VAL A 90 5.75 5.18 6.50
N TRP A 91 5.96 3.87 6.41
CA TRP A 91 6.64 3.10 7.44
C TRP A 91 8.04 2.69 6.98
N VAL A 92 9.03 3.12 7.76
CA VAL A 92 10.44 2.78 7.58
C VAL A 92 10.90 2.05 8.85
N PRO A 93 11.13 0.73 8.78
CA PRO A 93 11.63 -0.01 9.93
C PRO A 93 13.01 0.49 10.35
N ASP A 94 13.30 0.41 11.65
CA ASP A 94 14.64 0.70 12.18
C ASP A 94 15.70 -0.17 11.47
N GLY A 95 16.85 0.43 11.17
CA GLY A 95 17.93 -0.21 10.41
C GLY A 95 17.62 -0.50 8.93
N SER A 96 16.45 -0.10 8.41
CA SER A 96 16.11 -0.23 6.98
C SER A 96 16.29 1.08 6.23
N HIS A 97 16.76 0.98 4.98
CA HIS A 97 16.84 2.13 4.08
C HIS A 97 15.52 2.40 3.33
N ALA A 98 14.59 1.43 3.29
CA ALA A 98 13.29 1.48 2.61
C ALA A 98 13.22 2.40 1.36
N PRO A 99 14.15 2.28 0.38
CA PRO A 99 14.36 3.32 -0.63
C PRO A 99 13.14 3.54 -1.51
N THR A 100 12.38 2.49 -1.82
CA THR A 100 11.14 2.60 -2.60
C THR A 100 10.04 3.36 -1.85
N ALA A 101 9.93 3.18 -0.53
CA ALA A 101 8.95 3.91 0.27
C ALA A 101 9.28 5.40 0.34
N LEU A 102 10.58 5.73 0.46
CA LEU A 102 11.06 7.11 0.48
C LEU A 102 10.97 7.81 -0.88
N MET A 103 11.06 7.08 -1.98
CA MET A 103 10.91 7.63 -3.34
C MET A 103 9.45 7.95 -3.70
N LEU A 104 8.47 7.40 -2.97
CA LEU A 104 7.05 7.68 -3.19
C LEU A 104 6.59 9.02 -2.55
N LEU A 105 7.47 9.68 -1.78
CA LEU A 105 7.29 11.03 -1.23
C LEU A 105 7.85 12.10 -2.16
#